data_AF-W2SJB4-F1
#
_entry.id   AF-W2SJB4-F1
#
_cell.length_a   1.000
_cell.length_b   1.000
_cell.length_c   1.000
_cell.angle_alpha   90.00
_cell.angle_beta   90.00
_cell.angle_gamma   90.00
#
_symmetry.space_group_name_H-M   'P 1'
#
loop_
_entity.id
_entity.type
_entity.pdbx_description
1 polymer ?
#
loop_
_entity_poly.entity_id
_entity_poly.type
_entity_poly.pdbx_seq_one_letter_code
_entity_poly.pdbx_strand_id
1 'polypeptide(L)'
;VTVIKAGDVCAGCERSLFGRPFFAHACRHFFHRECLEEAMMPFLTEEAKARLDELVLREKRLLSQLQAEERVSSSNEAFIHDREARFAKVSSDINAILGSDCPLCGWNAIELIDKPFFTDEEYEADKESWQTSFVI
;
A
#
# COMPACT_ATOMS: atom_id res chain seq x y z
N VAL A 1 -21.46 6.05 1.38
CA VAL A 1 -21.29 4.74 2.06
C VAL A 1 -20.63 3.78 1.08
N THR A 2 -19.47 3.22 1.42
CA THR A 2 -18.81 2.18 0.60
C THR A 2 -19.32 0.81 1.03
N VAL A 3 -20.01 0.10 0.13
CA VAL A 3 -20.49 -1.26 0.36
C VAL A 3 -19.51 -2.25 -0.25
N ILE A 4 -19.03 -3.19 0.57
CA ILE A 4 -18.12 -4.27 0.19
C ILE A 4 -18.94 -5.56 0.06
N LYS A 5 -18.81 -6.25 -1.07
CA LYS A 5 -19.54 -7.46 -1.41
C LYS A 5 -18.65 -8.69 -1.27
N ALA A 6 -19.27 -9.86 -1.15
CA ALA A 6 -18.59 -11.15 -1.09
C ALA A 6 -17.64 -11.41 -2.28
N GLY A 7 -17.96 -10.85 -3.45
CA GLY A 7 -17.16 -10.98 -4.67
C GLY A 7 -16.18 -9.85 -4.93
N ASP A 8 -16.03 -8.87 -4.03
CA ASP A 8 -15.05 -7.79 -4.24
C ASP A 8 -13.61 -8.33 -4.12
N VAL A 9 -12.76 -7.89 -5.03
CA VAL A 9 -11.37 -8.34 -5.18
C VAL A 9 -10.38 -7.19 -4.98
N CYS A 10 -9.15 -7.55 -4.66
CA CYS A 10 -8.03 -6.61 -4.59
C CYS A 10 -7.66 -6.12 -6.00
N ALA A 11 -7.55 -4.81 -6.18
CA ALA A 11 -7.16 -4.20 -7.45
C ALA A 11 -5.67 -4.40 -7.80
N GLY A 12 -4.83 -4.79 -6.83
CA GLY A 12 -3.42 -5.09 -7.07
C GLY A 12 -3.12 -6.54 -7.47
N CYS A 13 -3.87 -7.51 -6.95
CA CYS A 13 -3.59 -8.95 -7.21
C CYS A 13 -4.80 -9.77 -7.68
N GLU A 14 -5.96 -9.14 -7.87
CA GLU A 14 -7.22 -9.74 -8.36
C GLU A 14 -7.79 -10.87 -7.48
N ARG A 15 -7.18 -11.14 -6.32
CA ARG A 15 -7.68 -12.13 -5.35
C ARG A 15 -8.74 -11.54 -4.42
N SER A 16 -9.58 -12.41 -3.88
CA SER A 16 -10.61 -12.08 -2.90
C SER A 16 -10.07 -11.25 -1.72
N LEU A 17 -10.85 -10.26 -1.28
CA LEU A 17 -10.53 -9.43 -0.11
C LEU A 17 -10.69 -10.18 1.23
N PHE A 18 -11.41 -11.31 1.22
CA PHE A 18 -11.75 -12.03 2.44
C PHE A 18 -10.52 -12.65 3.12
N GLY A 19 -10.50 -12.59 4.46
CA GLY A 19 -9.47 -13.22 5.29
C GLY A 19 -8.15 -12.47 5.40
N ARG A 20 -8.04 -11.25 4.85
CA ARG A 20 -6.83 -10.42 4.89
C ARG A 20 -7.21 -8.96 5.20
N PRO A 21 -6.38 -8.20 5.94
CA PRO A 21 -6.59 -6.76 6.06
C PRO A 21 -6.56 -6.07 4.70
N PHE A 22 -7.49 -5.15 4.47
CA PHE A 22 -7.61 -4.43 3.21
C PHE A 22 -8.04 -2.97 3.42
N PHE A 23 -7.74 -2.13 2.43
CA PHE A 23 -8.18 -0.75 2.32
C PHE A 23 -9.37 -0.64 1.38
N ALA A 24 -10.30 0.25 1.73
CA ALA A 24 -11.48 0.54 0.94
C ALA A 24 -11.56 2.04 0.64
N HIS A 25 -11.13 2.43 -0.57
CA HIS A 25 -11.20 3.81 -1.00
C HIS A 25 -12.63 4.18 -1.41
N ALA A 26 -12.96 5.47 -1.33
CA ALA A 26 -14.26 5.99 -1.75
C ALA A 26 -14.52 5.79 -3.26
N CYS A 27 -13.47 5.72 -4.10
CA CYS A 27 -13.59 5.42 -5.53
C CYS A 27 -13.82 3.93 -5.85
N ARG A 28 -14.06 3.09 -4.82
CA ARG A 28 -14.32 1.64 -4.92
C ARG A 28 -13.15 0.76 -5.38
N HIS A 29 -11.94 1.28 -5.46
CA HIS A 29 -10.76 0.42 -5.48
C HIS A 29 -10.47 -0.11 -4.08
N PHE A 30 -10.23 -1.41 -4.00
CA PHE A 30 -9.89 -2.12 -2.78
C PHE A 30 -8.51 -2.74 -2.92
N PHE A 31 -7.74 -2.76 -1.86
CA PHE A 31 -6.40 -3.36 -1.88
C PHE A 31 -6.15 -4.13 -0.60
N HIS A 32 -5.56 -5.32 -0.68
CA HIS A 32 -4.93 -5.90 0.52
C HIS A 32 -3.88 -4.92 1.04
N ARG A 33 -3.65 -4.89 2.36
CA ARG A 33 -2.68 -3.95 2.98
C ARG A 33 -1.33 -3.96 2.26
N GLU A 34 -0.78 -5.14 2.02
CA GLU A 34 0.50 -5.34 1.32
C GLU A 34 0.46 -4.90 -0.16
N CYS A 35 -0.66 -5.12 -0.87
CA CYS A 35 -0.79 -4.71 -2.26
C CYS A 35 -0.91 -3.19 -2.37
N LEU A 36 -1.54 -2.53 -1.39
CA LEU A 36 -1.54 -1.08 -1.33
C LEU A 36 -0.16 -0.53 -1.00
N GLU A 37 0.54 -1.16 -0.05
CA GLU A 37 1.91 -0.81 0.33
C GLU A 37 2.81 -0.78 -0.92
N GLU A 38 2.83 -1.87 -1.70
CA GLU A 38 3.57 -1.97 -2.95
C GLU A 38 3.14 -0.92 -3.99
N ALA A 39 1.83 -0.76 -4.21
CA ALA A 39 1.30 0.19 -5.18
C ALA A 39 1.57 1.66 -4.80
N MET A 40 1.70 1.97 -3.51
CA MET A 40 1.95 3.33 -3.02
C MET A 40 3.43 3.72 -3.05
N MET A 41 4.37 2.76 -3.00
CA MET A 41 5.81 3.05 -2.94
C MET A 41 6.30 4.08 -3.98
N PRO A 42 5.87 4.07 -5.25
CA PRO A 42 6.32 5.06 -6.24
C PRO A 42 5.90 6.50 -5.93
N PHE A 43 4.85 6.68 -5.12
CA PHE A 43 4.24 7.98 -4.83
C PHE A 43 4.64 8.56 -3.47
N LEU A 44 5.30 7.77 -2.61
CA LEU A 44 5.76 8.23 -1.31
C LEU A 44 7.09 8.98 -1.42
N THR A 45 7.26 10.02 -0.61
CA THR A 45 8.57 10.67 -0.44
C THR A 45 9.55 9.73 0.29
N GLU A 46 10.86 9.98 0.17
CA GLU A 46 11.87 9.16 0.86
C GLU A 46 11.69 9.19 2.39
N GLU A 47 11.28 10.32 2.96
CA GLU A 47 10.96 10.42 4.39
C GLU A 47 9.74 9.57 4.76
N ALA A 48 8.71 9.55 3.91
CA ALA A 48 7.52 8.74 4.13
C ALA A 48 7.82 7.24 4.02
N LYS A 49 8.68 6.83 3.06
CA LYS A 49 9.17 5.45 2.92
C LYS A 49 9.97 5.01 4.15
N ALA A 50 10.95 5.82 4.57
CA ALA A 50 11.76 5.51 5.75
C ALA A 50 10.90 5.40 7.03
N ARG A 51 9.92 6.28 7.18
CA ARG A 51 8.96 6.23 8.30
C ARG A 51 8.07 4.98 8.22
N LEU A 52 7.60 4.61 7.03
CA LEU A 52 6.79 3.41 6.83
C LEU A 52 7.58 2.14 7.22
N ASP A 53 8.83 2.02 6.78
CA ASP A 53 9.71 0.89 7.12
C ASP A 53 9.93 0.77 8.63
N GLU A 54 10.19 1.90 9.32
CA GLU A 54 10.32 1.94 10.77
C GLU A 54 9.03 1.43 11.46
N LEU A 55 7.87 1.92 11.02
CA LEU A 55 6.58 1.55 11.59
C LEU A 55 6.26 0.08 11.35
N VAL A 56 6.53 -0.46 10.16
CA VAL A 56 6.31 -1.87 9.82
C VAL A 56 7.20 -2.79 10.67
N LEU A 57 8.47 -2.43 10.87
CA LEU A 57 9.36 -3.17 11.77
C LEU A 57 8.84 -3.15 13.22
N ARG A 58 8.36 -1.98 13.67
CA ARG A 58 7.80 -1.80 15.01
C ARG A 58 6.52 -2.61 15.21
N GLU A 59 5.63 -2.61 14.22
CA GLU A 59 4.38 -3.38 14.22
C GLU A 59 4.68 -4.89 14.34
N LYS A 60 5.61 -5.41 13.53
CA LYS A 60 6.05 -6.82 13.59
C LYS A 60 6.60 -7.20 14.97
N ARG A 61 7.38 -6.30 15.60
CA ARG A 61 7.90 -6.51 16.95
C ARG A 61 6.79 -6.55 18.00
N LEU A 62 5.82 -5.64 17.93
CA LEU A 62 4.70 -5.60 18.87
C LEU A 62 3.81 -6.85 18.73
N LEU A 63 3.56 -7.28 17.48
CA LEU A 63 2.78 -8.48 17.19
C LEU A 63 3.44 -9.74 17.75
N SER A 64 4.76 -9.92 17.55
CA SER A 64 5.47 -11.09 18.07
C SER A 64 5.46 -11.14 19.60
N GLN A 65 5.54 -9.98 20.24
CA GLN A 65 5.43 -9.86 21.70
C GLN A 65 4.03 -10.23 22.21
N LEU A 66 2.96 -9.79 21.53
CA LEU A 66 1.57 -10.15 21.85
C LEU A 66 1.35 -11.67 21.73
N GLN A 67 1.82 -12.27 20.64
CA GLN A 67 1.72 -13.71 20.41
C GLN A 67 2.53 -14.54 21.43
N ALA A 68 3.65 -14.03 21.91
CA ALA A 68 4.46 -14.72 22.91
C ALA A 68 3.77 -14.75 24.29
N GLU A 69 3.05 -13.69 24.64
CA GLU A 69 2.34 -13.60 25.94
C GLU A 69 1.06 -14.41 25.99
N GLU A 70 0.33 -14.53 24.87
CA GLU A 70 -0.84 -15.42 24.78
C GLU A 70 -0.49 -16.88 25.15
N ARG A 71 0.77 -17.29 24.93
CA ARG A 71 1.27 -18.63 25.26
C ARG A 71 1.63 -18.82 26.74
N VAL A 72 1.75 -17.73 27.51
CA VAL A 72 2.17 -17.77 28.91
C VAL A 72 1.01 -17.28 29.77
N SER A 73 0.29 -18.21 30.42
CA SER A 73 -0.95 -17.99 31.19
C SER A 73 -0.83 -17.09 32.44
N SER A 74 0.20 -16.28 32.55
CA SER A 74 0.44 -15.33 33.64
C SER A 74 0.23 -13.91 33.12
N SER A 75 -1.02 -13.49 32.99
CA SER A 75 -1.41 -12.21 32.40
C SER A 75 -1.35 -11.06 33.42
N ASN A 76 -0.44 -10.11 33.21
CA ASN A 76 -0.65 -8.76 33.68
C ASN A 76 -1.53 -8.04 32.64
N GLU A 77 -2.85 -8.06 32.83
CA GLU A 77 -3.84 -7.52 31.88
C GLU A 77 -3.54 -6.06 31.48
N ALA A 78 -3.04 -5.25 32.42
CA ALA A 78 -2.67 -3.87 32.15
C ALA A 78 -1.51 -3.74 31.14
N PHE A 79 -0.56 -4.69 31.16
CA PHE A 79 0.56 -4.71 30.23
C PHE A 79 0.13 -5.16 28.82
N ILE A 80 -0.77 -6.15 28.74
CA ILE A 80 -1.34 -6.60 27.47
C ILE A 80 -2.11 -5.45 26.81
N HIS A 81 -2.98 -4.79 27.56
CA HIS A 81 -3.78 -3.68 27.05
C HIS A 81 -2.93 -2.47 26.60
N ASP A 82 -1.89 -2.09 27.37
CA ASP A 82 -0.94 -1.05 26.93
C ASP A 82 -0.27 -1.43 25.60
N ARG A 83 0.09 -2.70 25.43
CA ARG A 83 0.75 -3.14 24.19
C ARG A 83 -0.20 -3.23 23.00
N GLU A 84 -1.43 -3.68 23.20
CA GLU A 84 -2.49 -3.64 22.18
C GLU A 84 -2.76 -2.20 21.74
N ALA A 85 -2.83 -1.25 22.69
CA ALA A 85 -2.99 0.17 22.38
C ALA A 85 -1.81 0.71 21.55
N ARG A 86 -0.57 0.31 21.87
CA ARG A 86 0.62 0.66 21.08
C ARG A 86 0.56 0.05 19.69
N PHE A 87 0.14 -1.20 19.56
CA PHE A 87 -0.02 -1.87 18.27
C PHE A 87 -1.04 -1.13 17.42
N ALA A 88 -2.24 -0.88 17.95
CA ALA A 88 -3.30 -0.15 17.26
C ALA A 88 -2.84 1.25 16.81
N LYS A 89 -2.06 1.95 17.64
CA LYS A 89 -1.48 3.24 17.27
C LYS A 89 -0.53 3.12 16.07
N VAL A 90 0.40 2.17 16.10
CA VAL A 90 1.36 1.95 14.99
C VAL A 90 0.62 1.58 13.71
N SER A 91 -0.36 0.68 13.78
CA SER A 91 -1.19 0.32 12.62
C SER A 91 -1.96 1.53 12.08
N SER A 92 -2.48 2.40 12.95
CA SER A 92 -3.13 3.65 12.54
C SER A 92 -2.17 4.61 11.84
N ASP A 93 -0.93 4.71 12.32
CA ASP A 93 0.10 5.56 11.70
C ASP A 93 0.49 5.03 10.31
N ILE A 94 0.61 3.71 10.14
CA ILE A 94 0.80 3.06 8.82
C ILE A 94 -0.37 3.38 7.89
N ASN A 95 -1.60 3.23 8.39
CA ASN A 95 -2.81 3.48 7.61
C ASN A 95 -2.92 4.95 7.17
N ALA A 96 -2.41 5.90 7.96
CA ALA A 96 -2.39 7.31 7.58
C ALA A 96 -1.44 7.59 6.41
N ILE A 97 -0.33 6.85 6.31
CA ILE A 97 0.60 6.95 5.18
C ILE A 97 -0.02 6.31 3.93
N LEU A 98 -0.46 5.06 4.03
CA LEU A 98 -0.94 4.28 2.89
C LEU A 98 -2.34 4.68 2.40
N GLY A 99 -3.24 4.99 3.33
CA GLY A 99 -4.66 5.27 3.04
C GLY A 99 -4.97 6.71 2.65
N SER A 100 -3.94 7.54 2.46
CA SER A 100 -4.07 8.96 2.13
C SER A 100 -4.74 9.20 0.77
N ASP A 101 -4.45 8.33 -0.22
CA ASP A 101 -4.97 8.46 -1.57
C ASP A 101 -5.07 7.09 -2.28
N CYS A 102 -5.83 7.01 -3.36
CA CYS A 102 -5.89 5.80 -4.19
C CYS A 102 -4.87 5.85 -5.32
N PRO A 103 -3.95 4.88 -5.46
CA PRO A 103 -2.90 4.92 -6.48
C PRO A 103 -3.41 4.75 -7.92
N LEU A 104 -4.69 4.38 -8.13
CA LEU A 104 -5.26 4.14 -9.46
C LEU A 104 -6.16 5.27 -9.96
N CYS A 105 -6.78 6.03 -9.05
CA CYS A 105 -7.85 7.00 -9.38
C CYS A 105 -7.66 8.35 -8.68
N GLY A 106 -6.72 8.41 -7.73
CA GLY A 106 -6.51 9.52 -6.83
C GLY A 106 -5.63 10.61 -7.42
N TRP A 107 -5.20 11.52 -6.54
CA TRP A 107 -4.25 12.57 -6.86
C TRP A 107 -2.94 12.01 -7.45
N ASN A 108 -2.42 10.95 -6.86
CA ASN A 108 -1.23 10.24 -7.34
C ASN A 108 -1.35 9.80 -8.80
N ALA A 109 -2.55 9.36 -9.22
CA ALA A 109 -2.81 8.94 -10.60
C ALA A 109 -3.05 10.14 -11.53
N ILE A 110 -3.72 11.19 -11.05
CA ILE A 110 -3.99 12.41 -11.81
C ILE A 110 -2.68 13.10 -12.21
N GLU A 111 -1.70 13.18 -11.29
CA GLU A 111 -0.38 13.76 -11.58
C GLU A 111 0.41 13.00 -12.66
N LEU A 112 0.03 11.76 -12.99
CA LEU A 112 0.66 10.98 -14.06
C LEU A 112 0.07 11.25 -15.45
N ILE A 113 -1.12 11.86 -15.54
CA ILE A 113 -1.80 12.06 -16.84
C ILE A 113 -0.99 12.94 -17.79
N ASP A 114 -0.33 13.95 -17.24
CA ASP A 114 0.46 14.91 -18.00
C ASP A 114 1.93 14.45 -18.20
N LYS A 115 2.30 13.28 -17.68
CA LYS A 115 3.67 12.76 -17.83
C LYS A 115 3.78 11.96 -19.13
N PRO A 116 4.77 12.28 -19.99
CA PRO A 116 5.07 11.47 -21.16
C PRO A 116 5.33 10.01 -20.79
N PHE A 117 4.91 9.08 -21.65
CA PHE A 117 5.17 7.64 -21.47
C PHE A 117 6.63 7.26 -21.71
N PHE A 118 7.38 8.12 -22.39
CA PHE A 118 8.77 7.93 -22.76
C PHE A 118 9.58 9.10 -22.20
N THR A 119 10.83 8.84 -21.82
CA THR A 119 11.81 9.94 -21.76
C THR A 119 12.09 10.46 -23.17
N ASP A 120 12.68 11.64 -23.27
CA ASP A 120 13.06 12.20 -24.58
C ASP A 120 14.02 11.25 -25.32
N GLU A 121 14.93 10.57 -24.61
CA GLU A 121 15.83 9.58 -25.18
C GLU A 121 15.11 8.32 -25.68
N GLU A 122 14.16 7.79 -24.90
CA GLU A 122 13.38 6.62 -25.30
C GLU A 122 12.47 6.93 -26.50
N TYR A 123 11.89 8.12 -26.52
CA TYR A 123 11.06 8.60 -27.62
C TYR A 123 11.86 8.71 -28.92
N GLU A 124 13.04 9.33 -28.88
CA GLU A 124 13.88 9.45 -30.08
C GLU A 124 14.37 8.07 -30.56
N ALA A 125 14.73 7.16 -29.65
CA ALA A 125 15.11 5.80 -30.02
C ALA A 125 13.96 5.01 -30.69
N ASP A 126 12.73 5.11 -30.16
CA ASP A 126 11.56 4.46 -30.75
C ASP A 126 11.21 5.07 -32.12
N LYS A 127 11.25 6.39 -32.23
CA LYS A 127 11.04 7.14 -33.47
C LYS A 127 12.04 6.76 -34.56
N GLU A 128 13.32 6.62 -34.23
CA GLU A 128 14.35 6.16 -35.19
C GLU A 128 14.09 4.72 -35.66
N SER A 129 13.60 3.85 -34.78
CA SER A 129 13.30 2.46 -35.13
C SER A 129 12.22 2.35 -36.23
N TRP A 130 11.23 3.26 -36.22
CA TRP A 130 10.16 3.30 -37.22
C TRP A 130 10.60 3.94 -38.55
N GLN A 131 11.74 4.64 -38.60
CA GLN A 131 12.23 5.29 -39.81
C GLN A 131 12.93 4.33 -40.78
N THR A 132 13.03 3.04 -40.47
CA THR A 132 13.74 2.05 -41.30
C THR A 132 12.88 1.36 -42.37
N SER A 133 11.89 2.04 -42.97
CA SER A 133 11.08 1.47 -44.07
C SER A 133 10.56 2.51 -45.07
N PHE A 134 11.46 3.27 -45.71
CA PHE A 134 11.16 3.95 -46.99
C PHE A 134 12.38 3.93 -47.91
N VAL A 135 12.94 2.74 -48.12
CA VAL A 135 13.84 2.48 -49.26
C VAL A 135 13.06 1.58 -50.23
N ILE A 136 12.25 2.21 -51.10
CA ILE A 136 11.78 1.62 -52.36
C ILE A 136 12.51 2.35 -53.48
#